data_AF-A0AA37UK07-F1
#
_entry.id   AF-A0AA37UK07-F1
#
_cell.length_a   1.000
_cell.length_b   1.000
_cell.length_c   1.000
_cell.angle_alpha   90.00
_cell.angle_beta   90.00
_cell.angle_gamma   90.00
#
_symmetry.space_group_name_H-M   'P 1'
#
loop_
_entity.id
_entity.type
_entity.pdbx_description
1 polymer ?
#
loop_
_entity_poly.entity_id
_entity_poly.type
_entity_poly.pdbx_seq_one_letter_code
_entity_poly.pdbx_strand_id
1 'polypeptide(L)'
;MFGDVDARDADAVRAMWEDVKAAERAASGAGRPSAADGVPTSLPALARAQKMLGRAERAGVAVGPDFDVDPGDAQAAAGAEIGAELLAVVARARALGVDAESALRAQVRTVASQVRDAGV
;
A
#
# COMPACT_ATOMS: atom_id res chain seq x y z
N MET A 1 36.95 4.57 -7.82
CA MET A 1 36.07 5.76 -7.78
C MET A 1 34.88 5.47 -8.67
N PHE A 2 33.70 5.24 -8.10
CA PHE A 2 32.47 5.22 -8.89
C PHE A 2 32.01 6.67 -8.98
N GLY A 3 32.19 7.23 -10.17
CA GLY A 3 31.93 8.63 -10.47
C GLY A 3 30.47 8.97 -10.27
N ASP A 4 30.26 10.11 -9.63
CA ASP A 4 29.04 10.87 -9.48
C ASP A 4 28.23 10.85 -10.80
N VAL A 5 27.20 10.01 -10.84
CA VAL A 5 26.19 10.09 -11.91
C VAL A 5 25.21 11.14 -11.42
N ASP A 6 25.31 12.34 -11.99
CA ASP A 6 24.48 13.50 -11.67
C ASP A 6 23.02 13.05 -11.50
N ALA A 7 22.43 13.29 -10.32
CA ALA A 7 21.02 12.93 -10.04
C ALA A 7 20.04 13.51 -11.07
N ARG A 8 20.44 14.58 -11.77
CA ARG A 8 19.74 15.19 -12.90
C ARG A 8 19.60 14.24 -14.10
N ASP A 9 20.61 13.42 -14.38
CA ASP A 9 20.58 12.45 -15.48
C ASP A 9 19.67 11.25 -15.15
N ALA A 10 19.68 10.80 -13.89
CA ALA A 10 18.82 9.71 -13.45
C ALA A 10 17.32 10.08 -13.49
N ASP A 11 16.98 11.31 -13.10
CA ASP A 11 15.60 11.81 -13.17
C ASP A 11 15.16 12.09 -14.61
N ALA A 12 16.06 12.59 -15.47
CA ALA A 12 15.80 12.77 -16.90
C ALA A 12 15.59 11.43 -17.63
N VAL A 13 16.40 10.41 -17.33
CA VAL A 13 16.23 9.05 -17.85
C VAL A 13 14.92 8.43 -17.36
N ARG A 14 14.54 8.66 -16.11
CA ARG A 14 13.25 8.18 -15.56
C ARG A 14 12.07 8.85 -16.25
N ALA A 15 12.11 10.16 -16.47
CA ALA A 15 11.07 10.89 -17.17
C ALA A 15 10.92 10.40 -18.62
N MET A 16 12.03 10.25 -19.34
CA MET A 16 12.03 9.74 -20.71
C MET A 16 11.50 8.30 -20.80
N TRP A 17 11.79 7.47 -19.79
CA TRP A 17 11.27 6.10 -19.72
C TRP A 17 9.75 6.07 -19.45
N GLU A 18 9.24 6.93 -18.58
CA GLU A 18 7.80 7.08 -18.32
C GLU A 18 7.04 7.56 -19.57
N ASP A 19 7.64 8.47 -20.37
CA ASP A 19 7.09 8.98 -21.62
C ASP A 19 7.02 7.89 -22.71
N VAL A 20 8.09 7.12 -22.87
CA VAL A 20 8.12 5.96 -23.80
C VAL A 20 7.07 4.93 -23.38
N LYS A 21 6.96 4.63 -22.08
CA LYS A 21 5.96 3.71 -21.56
C LYS A 21 4.54 4.26 -21.71
N ALA A 22 4.33 5.57 -21.61
CA ALA A 22 3.03 6.20 -21.87
C ALA A 22 2.63 6.07 -23.35
N ALA A 23 3.57 6.29 -24.27
CA ALA A 23 3.34 6.12 -25.70
C ALA A 23 3.05 4.66 -26.10
N GLU A 24 3.78 3.70 -25.55
CA GLU A 24 3.52 2.26 -25.74
C GLU A 24 2.12 1.85 -25.26
N ARG A 25 1.64 2.43 -24.15
CA ARG A 25 0.31 2.17 -23.58
C ARG A 25 -0.82 2.76 -24.43
N ALA A 26 -0.62 3.95 -24.99
CA ALA A 26 -1.59 4.56 -25.89
C ALA A 26 -1.73 3.75 -27.20
N ALA A 27 -0.64 3.16 -27.67
CA ALA A 27 -0.61 2.36 -28.90
C ALA A 27 -1.21 0.94 -28.74
N SER A 28 -1.23 0.37 -27.53
CA SER A 28 -1.70 -1.01 -27.29
C SER A 28 -3.21 -1.17 -27.13
N GLY A 29 -3.98 -0.07 -27.11
CA GLY A 29 -5.42 -0.11 -26.88
C GLY A 29 -5.83 -0.55 -25.47
N ALA A 30 -4.87 -0.67 -24.55
CA ALA A 30 -5.13 -0.90 -23.14
C ALA A 30 -5.88 0.33 -22.59
N GLY A 31 -7.05 0.12 -21.99
CA GLY A 31 -7.75 1.17 -21.25
C GLY A 31 -6.82 1.85 -20.24
N ARG A 32 -7.13 3.10 -19.88
CA ARG A 32 -6.29 3.89 -18.97
C ARG A 32 -6.05 3.06 -17.69
N PRO A 33 -4.80 2.73 -17.33
CA PRO A 33 -4.52 1.87 -16.19
C PRO A 33 -5.12 2.50 -14.94
N SER A 34 -5.88 1.71 -14.20
CA SER A 34 -6.47 2.10 -12.93
C SER A 34 -5.37 2.56 -11.97
N ALA A 35 -5.69 3.50 -11.08
CA ALA A 35 -4.79 3.84 -9.98
C ALA A 35 -4.45 2.61 -9.10
N ALA A 36 -5.29 1.57 -9.14
CA ALA A 36 -5.07 0.30 -8.47
C ALA A 36 -4.15 -0.68 -9.25
N ASP A 37 -3.91 -0.44 -10.54
CA ASP A 37 -3.12 -1.35 -11.38
C ASP A 37 -1.64 -1.33 -10.97
N GLY A 38 -1.04 -2.52 -10.93
CA GLY A 38 0.37 -2.71 -10.58
C GLY A 38 0.67 -2.74 -9.08
N VAL A 39 -0.33 -2.87 -8.20
CA VAL A 39 -0.13 -3.24 -6.79
C VAL A 39 -0.02 -4.77 -6.69
N PRO A 40 1.18 -5.35 -6.41
CA PRO A 40 1.34 -6.80 -6.39
C PRO A 40 0.43 -7.45 -5.34
N THR A 41 -0.23 -8.54 -5.73
CA THR A 41 -1.07 -9.36 -4.82
C THR A 41 -0.24 -10.14 -3.81
N SER A 42 1.07 -10.31 -4.07
CA SER A 42 2.03 -10.91 -3.15
C SER A 42 2.42 -10.01 -1.97
N LEU A 43 2.06 -8.72 -2.00
CA LEU A 43 2.32 -7.84 -0.87
C LEU A 43 1.49 -8.26 0.35
N PRO A 44 2.09 -8.28 1.55
CA PRO A 44 1.34 -8.37 2.80
C PRO A 44 0.27 -7.29 2.90
N ALA A 45 -0.81 -7.59 3.62
CA ALA A 45 -2.03 -6.78 3.63
C ALA A 45 -1.79 -5.32 4.01
N LEU A 46 -1.00 -5.03 5.06
CA LEU A 46 -0.77 -3.66 5.51
C LEU A 46 0.09 -2.87 4.52
N ALA A 47 1.15 -3.50 3.99
CA ALA A 47 1.98 -2.89 2.95
C ALA A 47 1.17 -2.60 1.67
N ARG A 48 0.29 -3.53 1.28
CA ARG A 48 -0.63 -3.37 0.16
C ARG A 48 -1.59 -2.19 0.40
N ALA A 49 -2.17 -2.10 1.59
CA ALA A 49 -3.04 -1.01 1.99
C ALA A 49 -2.32 0.36 1.96
N GLN A 50 -1.11 0.49 2.53
CA GLN A 50 -0.32 1.72 2.46
C GLN A 50 -0.04 2.15 1.01
N LYS A 51 0.28 1.18 0.15
CA LYS A 51 0.53 1.45 -1.27
C LYS A 51 -0.74 1.92 -1.99
N MET A 52 -1.89 1.31 -1.70
CA MET A 52 -3.17 1.68 -2.30
C MET A 52 -3.62 3.07 -1.87
N LEU A 53 -3.53 3.39 -0.57
CA LEU A 53 -3.82 4.73 -0.07
C LEU A 53 -2.95 5.80 -0.74
N GLY A 54 -1.66 5.51 -0.92
CA GLY A 54 -0.77 6.43 -1.64
C GLY A 54 -1.05 6.56 -3.13
N ARG A 55 -1.67 5.56 -3.76
CA ARG A 55 -2.14 5.64 -5.14
C ARG A 55 -3.40 6.48 -5.23
N ALA A 56 -4.35 6.27 -4.33
CA ALA A 56 -5.58 7.04 -4.24
C ALA A 56 -5.29 8.53 -4.02
N GLU A 57 -4.40 8.86 -3.08
CA GLU A 57 -3.93 10.23 -2.81
C GLU A 57 -3.34 10.89 -4.06
N ARG A 58 -2.40 10.23 -4.75
CA ARG A 58 -1.78 10.75 -5.99
C ARG A 58 -2.77 10.89 -7.15
N ALA A 59 -3.83 10.09 -7.16
CA ALA A 59 -4.87 10.15 -8.16
C ALA A 59 -5.99 11.14 -7.80
N GLY A 60 -5.95 11.77 -6.61
CA GLY A 60 -7.02 12.63 -6.11
C GLY A 60 -8.34 11.88 -5.85
N VAL A 61 -8.28 10.56 -5.62
CA VAL A 61 -9.44 9.72 -5.39
C VAL A 61 -9.70 9.64 -3.89
N ALA A 62 -10.87 10.09 -3.45
CA ALA A 62 -11.33 9.85 -2.09
C ALA A 62 -11.63 8.36 -1.92
N VAL A 63 -10.99 7.73 -0.95
CA VAL A 63 -11.19 6.33 -0.61
C VAL A 63 -11.57 6.23 0.87
N GLY A 64 -12.54 5.38 1.17
CA GLY A 64 -13.01 5.08 2.51
C GLY A 64 -13.38 3.60 2.63
N PRO A 65 -13.62 3.11 3.85
CA PRO A 65 -14.16 1.77 4.05
C PRO A 65 -15.50 1.60 3.34
N ASP A 66 -15.72 0.41 2.80
CA ASP A 66 -17.02 -0.02 2.31
C ASP A 66 -17.73 -0.81 3.43
N PHE A 67 -18.92 -0.36 3.78
CA PHE A 67 -19.76 -0.96 4.81
C PHE A 67 -21.04 -1.57 4.22
N ASP A 68 -21.12 -1.76 2.90
CA ASP A 68 -22.23 -2.48 2.25
C ASP A 68 -22.12 -4.00 2.52
N VAL A 69 -22.36 -4.36 3.78
CA VAL A 69 -22.37 -5.73 4.29
C VAL A 69 -23.80 -6.10 4.70
N ASP A 70 -24.17 -7.37 4.49
CA ASP A 70 -25.48 -7.87 4.93
C ASP A 70 -25.62 -7.70 6.45
N PRO A 71 -26.55 -6.87 6.96
CA PRO A 71 -26.72 -6.67 8.39
C PRO A 71 -27.23 -7.92 9.11
N GLY A 72 -27.75 -8.92 8.38
CA GLY A 72 -28.06 -10.25 8.91
C GLY A 72 -26.82 -11.10 9.22
N ASP A 73 -25.66 -10.75 8.65
CA ASP A 73 -24.38 -11.41 8.89
C ASP A 73 -23.52 -10.58 9.87
N ALA A 74 -23.69 -10.87 11.16
CA ALA A 74 -22.95 -10.18 12.22
C ALA A 74 -21.43 -10.34 12.11
N GLN A 75 -20.95 -11.45 11.56
CA GLN A 75 -19.52 -11.69 11.41
C GLN A 75 -18.94 -10.86 10.27
N ALA A 76 -19.66 -10.76 9.15
CA ALA A 76 -19.28 -9.87 8.05
C ALA A 76 -19.27 -8.40 8.50
N ALA A 77 -20.29 -7.98 9.25
CA ALA A 77 -20.38 -6.63 9.82
C ALA A 77 -19.19 -6.30 10.72
N ALA A 78 -18.87 -7.17 11.68
CA ALA A 78 -17.70 -7.00 12.55
C ALA A 78 -16.39 -7.00 11.75
N GLY A 79 -16.27 -7.83 10.71
CA GLY A 79 -15.10 -7.86 9.84
C GLY A 79 -14.88 -6.54 9.08
N ALA A 80 -15.95 -5.93 8.56
CA ALA A 80 -15.88 -4.65 7.87
C ALA A 80 -15.49 -3.51 8.83
N GLU A 81 -16.05 -3.49 10.04
CA GLU A 81 -15.71 -2.52 11.08
C GLU A 81 -14.23 -2.61 11.48
N ILE A 82 -13.75 -3.80 11.84
CA ILE A 82 -12.34 -4.02 12.19
C ILE A 82 -11.43 -3.70 11.00
N GLY A 83 -11.84 -4.05 9.78
CA GLY A 83 -11.10 -3.73 8.56
C GLY A 83 -10.94 -2.21 8.36
N ALA A 84 -11.99 -1.44 8.61
CA ALA A 84 -11.97 0.01 8.57
C ALA A 84 -11.03 0.61 9.61
N GLU A 85 -11.05 0.11 10.84
CA GLU A 85 -10.14 0.55 11.90
C GLU A 85 -8.67 0.26 11.56
N LEU A 86 -8.37 -0.94 11.07
CA LEU A 86 -7.03 -1.30 10.63
C LEU A 86 -6.56 -0.39 9.49
N LEU A 87 -7.43 -0.10 8.52
CA LEU A 87 -7.11 0.82 7.42
C LEU A 87 -6.84 2.24 7.93
N ALA A 88 -7.59 2.72 8.94
CA ALA A 88 -7.36 4.01 9.57
C ALA A 88 -5.99 4.08 10.27
N VAL A 89 -5.58 3.02 10.96
CA VAL A 89 -4.23 2.90 11.55
C VAL A 89 -3.15 2.94 10.46
N VAL A 90 -3.37 2.24 9.35
CA VAL A 90 -2.45 2.23 8.20
C VAL A 90 -2.33 3.61 7.56
N ALA A 91 -3.45 4.33 7.41
CA ALA A 91 -3.48 5.70 6.91
C ALA A 91 -2.68 6.65 7.81
N ARG A 92 -2.86 6.52 9.14
CA ARG A 92 -2.07 7.27 10.13
C ARG A 92 -0.59 6.96 10.04
N ALA A 93 -0.20 5.68 9.93
CA ALA A 93 1.20 5.28 9.77
C ALA A 93 1.81 5.93 8.52
N ARG A 94 1.09 5.91 7.39
CA ARG A 94 1.50 6.59 6.15
C ARG A 94 1.70 8.10 6.35
N ALA A 95 0.76 8.78 7.00
CA ALA A 95 0.85 10.22 7.27
C ALA A 95 2.08 10.58 8.15
N LEU A 96 2.52 9.64 9.00
CA LEU A 96 3.70 9.78 9.85
C LEU A 96 4.99 9.25 9.21
N GLY A 97 4.96 8.75 7.95
CA GLY A 97 6.12 8.16 7.29
C GLY A 97 6.57 6.81 7.87
N VAL A 98 5.70 6.12 8.61
CA VAL A 98 5.97 4.82 9.23
C VAL A 98 5.51 3.67 8.31
N ASP A 99 6.37 2.67 8.09
CA ASP A 99 5.98 1.41 7.42
C ASP A 99 5.18 0.52 8.38
N ALA A 100 3.86 0.45 8.17
CA ALA A 100 2.91 -0.20 9.07
C ALA A 100 3.17 -1.71 9.19
N GLU A 101 3.55 -2.34 8.09
CA GLU A 101 3.88 -3.77 8.05
C GLU A 101 5.12 -4.08 8.91
N SER A 102 6.21 -3.33 8.75
CA SER A 102 7.43 -3.52 9.56
C SER A 102 7.20 -3.20 11.03
N ALA A 103 6.40 -2.17 11.33
CA ALA A 103 6.00 -1.83 12.70
C ALA A 103 5.24 -2.98 13.36
N LEU A 104 4.23 -3.56 12.70
CA LEU A 104 3.50 -4.70 13.25
C LEU A 104 4.39 -5.93 13.37
N ARG A 105 5.21 -6.24 12.35
CA ARG A 105 6.17 -7.36 12.42
C ARG A 105 7.14 -7.24 13.59
N ALA A 106 7.60 -6.03 13.91
CA ALA A 106 8.44 -5.81 15.08
C ALA A 106 7.69 -6.15 16.37
N GLN A 107 6.45 -5.72 16.50
CA GLN A 107 5.66 -5.99 17.68
C GLN A 107 5.28 -7.46 17.83
N VAL A 108 4.97 -8.15 16.73
CA VAL A 108 4.74 -9.61 16.73
C VAL A 108 5.97 -10.37 17.22
N ARG A 109 7.19 -9.95 16.85
CA ARG A 109 8.42 -10.57 17.38
C ARG A 109 8.55 -10.39 18.89
N THR A 110 8.20 -9.22 19.43
CA THR A 110 8.19 -8.95 20.87
C THR A 110 7.21 -9.86 21.59
N VAL A 111 5.96 -9.95 21.10
CA VAL A 111 4.94 -10.86 21.66
C VAL A 111 5.41 -12.31 21.62
N ALA A 112 5.99 -12.75 20.50
CA ALA A 112 6.52 -14.10 20.39
C ALA A 112 7.65 -14.37 21.39
N SER A 113 8.47 -13.37 21.74
CA SER A 113 9.47 -13.50 22.81
C SER A 113 8.81 -13.67 24.16
N GLN A 114 7.85 -12.81 24.49
CA GLN A 114 7.13 -12.86 25.77
C GLN A 114 6.45 -14.21 26.00
N VAL A 115 5.85 -14.79 24.95
CA VAL A 115 5.23 -16.13 25.02
C VAL A 115 6.28 -17.20 25.32
N ARG A 116 7.46 -17.17 24.67
CA ARG A 116 8.54 -18.14 24.94
C ARG A 116 9.09 -18.00 26.36
N ASP A 117 9.23 -16.77 26.84
CA ASP A 117 9.75 -16.49 28.18
C ASP A 117 8.77 -16.91 29.30
N ALA A 118 7.47 -16.99 28.99
CA ALA A 118 6.43 -17.44 29.92
C ALA A 118 6.39 -18.98 30.12
N GLY A 119 7.14 -19.75 29.32
CA GLY A 119 7.27 -21.20 29.49
C GLY A 119 6.01 -22.02 29.18
N VAL A 120 5.09 -21.49 28.36
CA VAL A 120 3.91 -22.20 27.83
C VAL A 120 4.24 -22.89 26.51
#